data_AF-A0A2M7KD54-F1
#
_entry.id   AF-A0A2M7KD54-F1
#
_cell.length_a   1.000
_cell.length_b   1.000
_cell.length_c   1.000
_cell.angle_alpha   90.00
_cell.angle_beta   90.00
_cell.angle_gamma   90.00
#
_symmetry.space_group_name_H-M   'P 1'
#
loop_
_entity.id
_entity.type
_entity.pdbx_description
1 polymer ?
#
loop_
_entity_poly.entity_id
_entity_poly.type
_entity_poly.pdbx_seq_one_letter_code
_entity_poly.pdbx_strand_id
1 'polypeptide(L)'
;YQKTTASKWVNNGPSSQFIQAYRLYTLALSGNAEIGSMNRLRECKNLSSSAKWRLAAAYQLSGQTNIANKLIAGLSTDVPKYTELYYTYGSNVRDKSMILETLSLLGKRKEAFNLLKEVSTQIATNDWYSTQSTAYSLVAISKYLGDQKPTGQIKASYQIAGSNWNSVSTMKYILQSNIPVKTIDASSINIKNESKGVLYARIIMEGIPEVGNETDASSGLKITSVYRTLEGSFIEPATIEQGTDFYVQITITNPTALEYKQMALSQIFPSGWEIINTRLLEIDNVIKSSIPTNQDIRDDRVYTYFDLKPAE
;
A
#
# COMPACT_ATOMS: atom_id res chain seq x y z
N TYR A 1 9.36 -25.47 2.18
CA TYR A 1 10.21 -24.31 1.84
C TYR A 1 10.53 -23.44 3.06
N GLN A 2 9.58 -22.69 3.64
CA GLN A 2 9.87 -21.69 4.70
C GLN A 2 10.64 -22.27 5.91
N LYS A 3 10.25 -23.44 6.42
CA LYS A 3 10.98 -24.13 7.51
C LYS A 3 12.45 -24.39 7.17
N THR A 4 12.72 -24.92 5.98
CA THR A 4 14.08 -25.16 5.48
C THR A 4 14.87 -23.86 5.39
N THR A 5 14.30 -22.81 4.81
CA THR A 5 14.97 -21.50 4.70
C THR A 5 15.21 -20.88 6.08
N ALA A 6 14.29 -21.05 7.03
CA ALA A 6 14.46 -20.58 8.40
C ALA A 6 15.65 -21.26 9.09
N SER A 7 15.79 -22.59 8.91
CA SER A 7 16.90 -23.36 9.50
C SER A 7 18.26 -23.01 8.88
N LYS A 8 18.30 -22.72 7.58
CA LYS A 8 19.54 -22.37 6.85
C LYS A 8 19.87 -20.87 6.85
N TRP A 9 19.04 -20.05 7.49
CA TRP A 9 19.22 -18.60 7.50
C TRP A 9 20.57 -18.17 8.08
N VAL A 10 21.16 -17.14 7.47
CA VAL A 10 22.40 -16.47 7.89
C VAL A 10 22.12 -14.98 8.06
N ASN A 11 22.69 -14.40 9.12
CA ASN A 11 22.54 -12.98 9.42
C ASN A 11 23.38 -12.13 8.46
N ASN A 12 22.71 -11.43 7.55
CA ASN A 12 23.32 -10.50 6.59
C ASN A 12 22.82 -9.06 6.82
N GLY A 13 22.69 -8.67 8.10
CA GLY A 13 22.26 -7.33 8.48
C GLY A 13 20.75 -7.17 8.70
N PRO A 14 20.29 -5.94 8.98
CA PRO A 14 18.94 -5.66 9.47
C PRO A 14 17.80 -6.19 8.59
N SER A 15 17.90 -6.05 7.26
CA SER A 15 16.86 -6.55 6.34
C SER A 15 16.76 -8.08 6.37
N SER A 16 17.90 -8.79 6.43
CA SER A 16 17.92 -10.26 6.57
C SER A 16 17.32 -10.72 7.90
N GLN A 17 17.62 -10.01 8.99
CA GLN A 17 17.03 -10.28 10.31
C GLN A 17 15.51 -10.10 10.30
N PHE A 18 15.03 -9.01 9.70
CA PHE A 18 13.60 -8.74 9.59
C PHE A 18 12.89 -9.81 8.73
N ILE A 19 13.44 -10.16 7.57
CA ILE A 19 12.92 -11.22 6.70
C ILE A 19 12.82 -12.55 7.47
N GLN A 20 13.85 -12.89 8.27
CA GLN A 20 13.81 -14.09 9.09
C GLN A 20 12.76 -14.00 10.19
N ALA A 21 12.65 -12.89 10.91
CA ALA A 21 11.62 -12.70 11.93
C ALA A 21 10.22 -12.83 11.32
N TYR A 22 10.01 -12.26 10.14
CA TYR A 22 8.74 -12.32 9.43
C TYR A 22 8.41 -13.73 8.91
N ARG A 23 9.41 -14.46 8.43
CA ARG A 23 9.30 -15.90 8.12
C ARG A 23 8.89 -16.72 9.34
N LEU A 24 9.51 -16.48 10.49
CA LEU A 24 9.18 -17.19 11.72
C LEU A 24 7.78 -16.84 12.24
N TYR A 25 7.37 -15.58 12.08
CA TYR A 25 6.00 -15.15 12.35
C TYR A 25 4.99 -15.90 11.48
N THR A 26 5.20 -15.97 10.16
CA THR A 26 4.24 -16.65 9.26
C THR A 26 4.18 -18.16 9.51
N LEU A 27 5.31 -18.78 9.86
CA LEU A 27 5.35 -20.17 10.33
C LEU A 27 4.53 -20.35 11.61
N ALA A 28 4.71 -19.49 12.63
CA ALA A 28 3.93 -19.52 13.86
C ALA A 28 2.44 -19.27 13.61
N LEU A 29 2.09 -18.31 12.75
CA LEU A 29 0.71 -18.00 12.36
C LEU A 29 0.01 -19.21 11.72
N SER A 30 0.74 -20.03 10.97
CA SER A 30 0.22 -21.28 10.37
C SER A 30 0.18 -22.47 11.33
N GLY A 31 0.53 -22.30 12.61
CA GLY A 31 0.65 -23.39 13.59
C GLY A 31 1.92 -24.25 13.47
N ASN A 32 2.86 -23.88 12.59
CA ASN A 32 4.10 -24.62 12.32
C ASN A 32 5.32 -23.89 12.91
N ALA A 33 5.21 -23.43 14.15
CA ALA A 33 6.26 -22.63 14.80
C ALA A 33 7.62 -23.35 14.87
N GLU A 34 8.67 -22.68 14.42
CA GLU A 34 10.05 -23.20 14.44
C GLU A 34 10.85 -22.62 15.62
N ILE A 35 10.54 -23.10 16.84
CA ILE A 35 11.10 -22.57 18.10
C ILE A 35 12.63 -22.53 18.11
N GLY A 36 13.30 -23.54 17.57
CA GLY A 36 14.77 -23.57 17.49
C GLY A 36 15.32 -22.41 16.64
N SER A 37 14.69 -22.13 15.50
CA SER A 37 15.09 -21.01 14.63
C SER A 37 14.74 -19.64 15.25
N MET A 38 13.64 -19.57 16.01
CA MET A 38 13.27 -18.37 16.78
C MET A 38 14.29 -18.05 17.86
N ASN A 39 14.70 -19.05 18.64
CA ASN A 39 15.74 -18.91 19.65
C ASN A 39 17.07 -18.50 19.00
N ARG A 40 17.46 -19.12 17.89
CA ARG A 40 18.68 -18.73 17.16
C ARG A 40 18.65 -17.26 16.72
N LEU A 41 17.51 -16.78 16.20
CA LEU A 41 17.37 -15.37 15.83
C LEU A 41 17.44 -14.46 17.07
N ARG A 42 16.80 -14.84 18.18
CA ARG A 42 16.84 -14.10 19.44
C ARG A 42 18.26 -13.91 19.98
N GLU A 43 19.11 -14.93 19.86
CA GLU A 43 20.51 -14.88 20.31
C GLU A 43 21.44 -14.10 19.35
N CYS A 44 20.93 -13.55 18.25
CA CYS A 44 21.74 -12.72 17.35
C CYS A 44 22.16 -11.41 18.03
N LYS A 45 23.47 -11.17 18.07
CA LYS A 45 24.02 -9.87 18.48
C LYS A 45 23.48 -8.78 17.55
N ASN A 46 23.06 -7.65 18.11
CA ASN A 46 22.54 -6.48 17.39
C ASN A 46 21.28 -6.77 16.54
N LEU A 47 20.35 -7.57 17.06
CA LEU A 47 19.05 -7.77 16.42
C LEU A 47 18.28 -6.43 16.30
N SER A 48 17.85 -6.09 15.09
CA SER A 48 17.13 -4.85 14.80
C SER A 48 15.80 -4.75 15.55
N SER A 49 15.35 -3.52 15.85
CA SER A 49 14.10 -3.28 16.56
C SER A 49 12.88 -3.84 15.81
N SER A 50 12.83 -3.69 14.48
CA SER A 50 11.74 -4.25 13.66
C SER A 50 11.72 -5.78 13.69
N ALA A 51 12.90 -6.43 13.67
CA ALA A 51 12.99 -7.88 13.82
C ALA A 51 12.59 -8.35 15.23
N LYS A 52 12.95 -7.62 16.29
CA LYS A 52 12.53 -7.91 17.67
C LYS A 52 11.01 -7.87 17.83
N TRP A 53 10.36 -6.81 17.35
CA TRP A 53 8.90 -6.70 17.37
C TRP A 53 8.23 -7.85 16.63
N ARG A 54 8.68 -8.15 15.40
CA ARG A 54 8.11 -9.24 14.61
C ARG A 54 8.35 -10.62 15.24
N LEU A 55 9.53 -10.85 15.81
CA LEU A 55 9.86 -12.09 16.52
C LEU A 55 9.05 -12.24 17.81
N ALA A 56 8.74 -11.16 18.51
CA ALA A 56 7.88 -11.18 19.69
C ALA A 56 6.44 -11.63 19.32
N ALA A 57 5.90 -11.15 18.20
CA ALA A 57 4.63 -11.64 17.68
C ALA A 57 4.69 -13.14 17.37
N ALA A 58 5.77 -13.63 16.76
CA ALA A 58 5.97 -15.05 16.50
C ALA A 58 6.00 -15.88 17.80
N TYR A 59 6.70 -15.42 18.84
CA TYR A 59 6.71 -16.07 20.16
C TYR A 59 5.32 -16.08 20.79
N GLN A 60 4.59 -14.97 20.72
CA GLN A 60 3.24 -14.89 21.26
C GLN A 60 2.28 -15.89 20.57
N LEU A 61 2.32 -15.97 19.24
CA LEU A 61 1.53 -16.94 18.47
C LEU A 61 1.92 -18.40 18.76
N SER A 62 3.15 -18.62 19.24
CA SER A 62 3.65 -19.95 19.63
C SER A 62 3.40 -20.27 21.12
N GLY A 63 2.61 -19.46 21.84
CA GLY A 63 2.31 -19.64 23.26
C GLY A 63 3.43 -19.24 24.22
N GLN A 64 4.48 -18.57 23.74
CA GLN A 64 5.67 -18.19 24.51
C GLN A 64 5.60 -16.73 25.00
N THR A 65 4.50 -16.37 25.65
CA THR A 65 4.18 -14.99 26.08
C THR A 65 5.27 -14.36 26.96
N ASN A 66 5.88 -15.13 27.85
CA ASN A 66 6.96 -14.61 28.71
C ASN A 66 8.21 -14.21 27.91
N ILE A 67 8.55 -14.98 26.87
CA ILE A 67 9.69 -14.67 26.00
C ILE A 67 9.37 -13.45 25.15
N ALA A 68 8.16 -13.37 24.60
CA ALA A 68 7.70 -12.23 23.81
C ALA A 68 7.76 -10.92 24.62
N ASN A 69 7.24 -10.92 25.85
CA ASN A 69 7.28 -9.74 26.73
C ASN A 69 8.70 -9.33 27.11
N LYS A 70 9.59 -10.29 27.38
CA LYS A 70 11.01 -9.99 27.62
C LYS A 70 11.67 -9.35 26.40
N LEU A 71 11.33 -9.81 25.20
CA LEU A 71 11.94 -9.33 23.95
C LEU A 71 11.58 -7.87 23.63
N ILE A 72 10.38 -7.42 24.01
CA ILE A 72 9.90 -6.05 23.76
C ILE A 72 10.12 -5.11 24.95
N ALA A 73 10.66 -5.61 26.08
CA ALA A 73 10.89 -4.79 27.26
C ALA A 73 11.85 -3.65 26.95
N GLY A 74 11.41 -2.41 27.18
CA GLY A 74 12.19 -1.19 26.91
C GLY A 74 12.35 -0.86 25.42
N LEU A 75 11.70 -1.59 24.51
CA LEU A 75 11.79 -1.33 23.07
C LEU A 75 10.89 -0.15 22.70
N SER A 76 11.44 0.81 21.94
CA SER A 76 10.64 1.95 21.45
C SER A 76 9.56 1.48 20.47
N THR A 77 8.40 2.13 20.56
CA THR A 77 7.30 2.03 19.58
C THR A 77 7.40 3.11 18.50
N ASP A 78 8.27 4.10 18.67
CA ASP A 78 8.48 5.13 17.67
C ASP A 78 9.34 4.62 16.53
N VAL A 79 8.95 4.99 15.31
CA VAL A 79 9.62 4.60 14.07
C VAL A 79 9.83 5.87 13.25
N PRO A 80 11.10 6.30 13.06
CA PRO A 80 11.42 7.47 12.25
C PRO A 80 10.83 7.36 10.84
N LYS A 81 10.51 8.51 10.21
CA LYS A 81 9.97 8.52 8.85
C LYS A 81 10.98 7.93 7.88
N TYR A 82 10.58 6.91 7.13
CA TYR A 82 11.38 6.31 6.06
C TYR A 82 10.46 5.58 5.06
N THR A 83 11.00 5.37 3.86
CA THR A 83 10.39 4.55 2.82
C THR A 83 11.48 3.71 2.18
N GLU A 84 11.30 2.39 2.15
CA GLU A 84 12.20 1.43 1.51
C GLU A 84 11.48 0.86 0.27
N LEU A 85 12.04 1.10 -0.91
CA LEU A 85 11.42 0.69 -2.17
C LEU A 85 11.73 -0.76 -2.56
N TYR A 86 12.72 -1.40 -1.92
CA TYR A 86 13.16 -2.77 -2.24
C TYR A 86 13.27 -3.66 -0.99
N TYR A 87 13.69 -4.92 -1.17
CA TYR A 87 13.93 -5.98 -0.15
C TYR A 87 12.78 -6.27 0.79
N THR A 88 12.45 -5.36 1.70
CA THR A 88 11.37 -5.56 2.68
C THR A 88 10.16 -4.68 2.40
N TYR A 89 10.25 -3.74 1.45
CA TYR A 89 9.17 -2.80 1.11
C TYR A 89 8.66 -2.06 2.35
N GLY A 90 9.59 -1.69 3.24
CA GLY A 90 9.32 -1.09 4.54
C GLY A 90 8.90 0.37 4.47
N SER A 91 8.16 0.78 5.49
CA SER A 91 7.88 2.18 5.78
C SER A 91 7.65 2.34 7.27
N ASN A 92 7.74 3.58 7.75
CA ASN A 92 7.44 3.88 9.15
C ASN A 92 6.00 3.50 9.53
N VAL A 93 5.04 3.72 8.62
CA VAL A 93 3.63 3.35 8.82
C VAL A 93 3.46 1.84 8.89
N ARG A 94 4.13 1.10 7.99
CA ARG A 94 4.11 -0.36 7.98
C ARG A 94 4.69 -0.93 9.29
N ASP A 95 5.81 -0.39 9.75
CA ASP A 95 6.46 -0.86 10.97
C ASP A 95 5.63 -0.54 12.22
N LYS A 96 5.10 0.68 12.35
CA LYS A 96 4.15 1.04 13.41
C LYS A 96 2.94 0.11 13.44
N SER A 97 2.43 -0.28 12.26
CA SER A 97 1.32 -1.24 12.14
C SER A 97 1.71 -2.64 12.64
N MET A 98 2.91 -3.12 12.33
CA MET A 98 3.39 -4.40 12.88
C MET A 98 3.61 -4.36 14.40
N ILE A 99 4.03 -3.22 14.94
CA ILE A 99 4.15 -3.01 16.38
C ILE A 99 2.75 -3.02 17.03
N LEU A 100 1.78 -2.31 16.43
CA LEU A 100 0.38 -2.31 16.84
C LEU A 100 -0.20 -3.73 16.87
N GLU A 101 0.02 -4.52 15.82
CA GLU A 101 -0.40 -5.92 15.76
C GLU A 101 0.23 -6.72 16.92
N THR A 102 1.53 -6.56 17.15
CA THR A 102 2.27 -7.28 18.20
C THR A 102 1.75 -6.94 19.60
N LEU A 103 1.55 -5.66 19.89
CA LEU A 103 1.01 -5.22 21.19
C LEU A 103 -0.42 -5.71 21.40
N SER A 104 -1.22 -5.75 20.32
CA SER A 104 -2.58 -6.30 20.35
C SER A 104 -2.58 -7.78 20.72
N LEU A 105 -1.73 -8.58 20.05
CA LEU A 105 -1.55 -10.01 20.35
C LEU A 105 -1.08 -10.29 21.78
N LEU A 106 -0.32 -9.37 22.37
CA LEU A 106 0.19 -9.45 23.75
C LEU A 106 -0.79 -8.91 24.80
N GLY A 107 -1.95 -8.40 24.41
CA GLY A 107 -2.92 -7.80 25.32
C GLY A 107 -2.49 -6.44 25.89
N LYS A 108 -1.46 -5.78 25.33
CA LYS A 108 -0.94 -4.47 25.74
C LYS A 108 -1.79 -3.32 25.18
N ARG A 109 -3.08 -3.32 25.52
CA ARG A 109 -4.14 -2.53 24.87
C ARG A 109 -3.94 -1.02 24.95
N LYS A 110 -3.45 -0.51 26.09
CA LYS A 110 -3.22 0.93 26.27
C LYS A 110 -2.10 1.43 25.34
N GLU A 111 -0.99 0.69 25.27
CA GLU A 111 0.13 0.98 24.38
C GLU A 111 -0.31 0.87 22.91
N ALA A 112 -1.03 -0.20 22.57
CA ALA A 112 -1.61 -0.41 21.23
C ALA A 112 -2.57 0.72 20.81
N PHE A 113 -3.38 1.26 21.73
CA PHE A 113 -4.33 2.33 21.40
C PHE A 113 -3.65 3.62 20.94
N ASN A 114 -2.47 3.95 21.48
CA ASN A 114 -1.72 5.13 21.04
C ASN A 114 -1.23 4.96 19.59
N LEU A 115 -0.65 3.80 19.26
CA LEU A 115 -0.25 3.49 17.88
C LEU A 115 -1.44 3.39 16.93
N LEU A 116 -2.57 2.88 17.39
CA LEU A 116 -3.81 2.85 16.60
C LEU A 116 -4.18 4.26 16.13
N LYS A 117 -4.14 5.25 17.03
CA LYS A 117 -4.42 6.64 16.68
C LYS A 117 -3.42 7.17 15.66
N GLU A 118 -2.13 6.94 15.88
CA GLU A 118 -1.08 7.40 14.95
C GLU A 118 -1.26 6.80 13.55
N VAL A 119 -1.39 5.47 13.46
CA VAL A 119 -1.57 4.76 12.19
C VAL A 119 -2.86 5.22 11.50
N SER A 120 -3.96 5.33 12.24
CA SER A 120 -5.25 5.77 11.70
C SER A 120 -5.20 7.20 11.16
N THR A 121 -4.53 8.11 11.87
CA THR A 121 -4.33 9.49 11.42
C THR A 121 -3.47 9.55 10.16
N GLN A 122 -2.40 8.75 10.08
CA GLN A 122 -1.54 8.69 8.91
C GLN A 122 -2.30 8.19 7.68
N ILE A 123 -2.96 7.03 7.76
CA ILE A 123 -3.69 6.48 6.60
C ILE A 123 -4.97 7.25 6.24
N ALA A 124 -5.40 8.19 7.08
CA ALA A 124 -6.55 9.06 6.79
C ALA A 124 -6.17 10.29 5.95
N THR A 125 -4.87 10.56 5.74
CA THR A 125 -4.42 11.65 4.85
C THR A 125 -4.62 11.28 3.38
N ASN A 126 -4.50 12.29 2.50
CA ASN A 126 -4.47 12.10 1.05
C ASN A 126 -3.06 11.76 0.53
N ASP A 127 -2.15 11.37 1.42
CA ASP A 127 -0.79 10.99 1.02
C ASP A 127 -0.81 9.64 0.31
N TRP A 128 0.14 9.45 -0.61
CA TRP A 128 0.33 8.16 -1.25
C TRP A 128 0.96 7.15 -0.28
N TYR A 129 0.41 5.94 -0.24
CA TYR A 129 0.94 4.81 0.53
C TYR A 129 1.11 3.58 -0.36
N SER A 130 2.19 2.83 -0.15
CA SER A 130 2.39 1.53 -0.81
C SER A 130 1.34 0.51 -0.37
N THR A 131 1.02 -0.46 -1.25
CA THR A 131 0.10 -1.56 -0.93
C THR A 131 0.47 -2.28 0.37
N GLN A 132 1.78 -2.46 0.63
CA GLN A 132 2.28 -3.05 1.86
C GLN A 132 1.93 -2.22 3.09
N SER A 133 2.15 -0.90 3.03
CA SER A 133 1.84 0.01 4.15
C SER A 133 0.34 -0.01 4.44
N THR A 134 -0.50 0.12 3.41
CA THR A 134 -1.96 0.11 3.54
C THR A 134 -2.46 -1.22 4.10
N ALA A 135 -2.02 -2.35 3.55
CA ALA A 135 -2.46 -3.68 3.98
C ALA A 135 -2.11 -3.94 5.45
N TYR A 136 -0.88 -3.63 5.86
CA TYR A 136 -0.46 -3.83 7.25
C TYR A 136 -1.21 -2.94 8.24
N SER A 137 -1.48 -1.69 7.88
CA SER A 137 -2.32 -0.80 8.68
C SER A 137 -3.70 -1.40 8.90
N LEU A 138 -4.35 -1.86 7.82
CA LEU A 138 -5.68 -2.47 7.90
C LEU A 138 -5.69 -3.76 8.72
N VAL A 139 -4.69 -4.63 8.55
CA VAL A 139 -4.55 -5.87 9.33
C VAL A 139 -4.37 -5.55 10.81
N ALA A 140 -3.49 -4.61 11.16
CA ALA A 140 -3.21 -4.25 12.54
C ALA A 140 -4.43 -3.63 13.24
N ILE A 141 -5.14 -2.72 12.56
CA ILE A 141 -6.41 -2.14 13.04
C ILE A 141 -7.45 -3.24 13.23
N SER A 142 -7.59 -4.13 12.24
CA SER A 142 -8.53 -5.25 12.30
C SER A 142 -8.24 -6.18 13.47
N LYS A 143 -6.96 -6.50 13.75
CA LYS A 143 -6.56 -7.32 14.90
C LYS A 143 -6.87 -6.63 16.22
N TYR A 144 -6.55 -5.35 16.35
CA TYR A 144 -6.86 -4.60 17.58
C TYR A 144 -8.37 -4.54 17.88
N LEU A 145 -9.20 -4.39 16.85
CA LEU A 145 -10.65 -4.31 16.98
C LEU A 145 -11.31 -5.69 17.11
N GLY A 146 -10.88 -6.66 16.30
CA GLY A 146 -11.50 -7.98 16.14
C GLY A 146 -11.38 -8.89 17.36
N ASP A 147 -10.40 -8.64 18.23
CA ASP A 147 -10.28 -9.33 19.52
C ASP A 147 -11.38 -8.93 20.53
N GLN A 148 -12.33 -8.06 20.14
CA GLN A 148 -13.53 -7.74 20.91
C GLN A 148 -14.79 -7.80 20.06
N LYS A 149 -15.89 -8.14 20.72
CA LYS A 149 -17.21 -7.77 20.23
C LYS A 149 -17.42 -6.28 20.52
N PRO A 150 -17.97 -5.50 19.58
CA PRO A 150 -18.40 -4.14 19.85
C PRO A 150 -19.27 -4.11 21.10
N THR A 151 -18.83 -3.39 22.13
CA THR A 151 -19.54 -3.27 23.41
C THR A 151 -20.64 -2.22 23.37
N GLY A 152 -20.72 -1.46 22.27
CA GLY A 152 -21.72 -0.42 22.03
C GLY A 152 -22.26 -0.47 20.60
N GLN A 153 -23.48 0.05 20.46
CA GLN A 153 -24.11 0.26 19.17
C GLN A 153 -23.72 1.63 18.63
N ILE A 154 -23.28 1.69 17.37
CA ILE A 154 -23.27 2.95 16.64
C ILE A 154 -24.73 3.30 16.35
N LYS A 155 -25.18 4.44 16.85
CA LYS A 155 -26.45 5.10 16.51
C LYS A 155 -26.15 6.53 16.07
N ALA A 156 -26.61 6.87 14.89
CA ALA A 156 -26.48 8.20 14.35
C ALA A 156 -27.70 8.52 13.48
N SER A 157 -27.97 9.80 13.31
CA SER A 157 -28.86 10.27 12.26
C SER A 157 -28.10 11.24 11.37
N TYR A 158 -28.40 11.22 10.07
CA TYR A 158 -27.80 12.15 9.10
C TYR A 158 -28.86 12.81 8.23
N GLN A 159 -28.56 14.02 7.79
CA GLN A 159 -29.41 14.84 6.94
C GLN A 159 -28.58 15.43 5.80
N ILE A 160 -29.11 15.38 4.58
CA ILE A 160 -28.45 15.91 3.39
C ILE A 160 -29.32 17.04 2.84
N ALA A 161 -28.76 18.22 2.57
CA ALA A 161 -29.48 19.32 1.92
C ALA A 161 -30.79 19.73 2.61
N GLY A 162 -30.89 19.61 3.93
CA GLY A 162 -32.13 19.92 4.66
C GLY A 162 -33.29 18.91 4.45
N SER A 163 -33.03 17.75 3.85
CA SER A 163 -34.02 16.66 3.70
C SER A 163 -34.44 16.04 5.06
N ASN A 164 -35.22 14.96 5.04
CA ASN A 164 -35.57 14.28 6.29
C ASN A 164 -34.33 13.62 6.93
N TRP A 165 -34.29 13.62 8.26
CA TRP A 165 -33.27 12.89 9.01
C TRP A 165 -33.39 11.39 8.78
N ASN A 166 -32.28 10.76 8.43
CA ASN A 166 -32.17 9.32 8.24
C ASN A 166 -31.43 8.71 9.43
N SER A 167 -32.12 7.89 10.21
CA SER A 167 -31.51 7.17 11.33
C SER A 167 -30.81 5.90 10.85
N VAL A 168 -29.59 5.70 11.34
CA VAL A 168 -28.76 4.53 11.05
C VAL A 168 -28.21 3.95 12.33
N SER A 169 -28.12 2.62 12.38
CA SER A 169 -27.48 1.96 13.50
C SER A 169 -26.80 0.66 13.12
N THR A 170 -25.75 0.29 13.85
CA THR A 170 -25.07 -0.99 13.68
C THR A 170 -24.41 -1.43 14.97
N MET A 171 -24.31 -2.76 15.13
CA MET A 171 -23.48 -3.39 16.16
C MET A 171 -22.05 -3.63 15.67
N LYS A 172 -21.69 -3.20 14.45
CA LYS A 172 -20.32 -3.29 13.91
C LYS A 172 -19.51 -2.04 14.25
N TYR A 173 -18.19 -2.12 14.09
CA TYR A 173 -17.28 -0.97 14.26
C TYR A 173 -17.41 0.10 13.17
N ILE A 174 -17.99 -0.25 12.02
CA ILE A 174 -18.12 0.63 10.86
C ILE A 174 -19.56 0.56 10.34
N LEU A 175 -20.11 1.72 10.00
CA LEU A 175 -21.35 1.88 9.25
C LEU A 175 -21.04 2.69 8.00
N GLN A 176 -21.45 2.19 6.84
CA GLN A 176 -21.35 2.90 5.57
C GLN A 176 -22.76 3.09 5.01
N SER A 177 -23.08 4.33 4.64
CA SER A 177 -24.32 4.69 3.97
C SER A 177 -23.97 5.29 2.62
N ASN A 178 -24.56 4.76 1.55
CA ASN A 178 -24.38 5.31 0.21
C ASN A 178 -25.27 6.56 0.05
N ILE A 179 -24.66 7.65 -0.42
CA ILE A 179 -25.37 8.90 -0.71
C ILE A 179 -25.43 9.06 -2.23
N PRO A 180 -26.62 9.07 -2.85
CA PRO A 180 -26.72 9.25 -4.30
C PRO A 180 -26.26 10.64 -4.73
N VAL A 181 -25.41 10.69 -5.75
CA VAL A 181 -24.68 11.91 -6.19
C VAL A 181 -25.55 12.94 -6.92
N LYS A 182 -26.84 12.68 -7.15
CA LYS A 182 -27.77 13.66 -7.78
C LYS A 182 -27.97 14.96 -6.99
N THR A 183 -27.55 14.99 -5.73
CA THR A 183 -27.87 16.06 -4.76
C THR A 183 -26.67 16.89 -4.32
N ILE A 184 -25.46 16.69 -4.88
CA ILE A 184 -24.26 17.42 -4.44
C ILE A 184 -24.10 18.75 -5.21
N ASP A 185 -25.19 19.47 -5.43
CA ASP A 185 -25.12 20.93 -5.58
C ASP A 185 -24.88 21.49 -4.18
N ALA A 186 -23.61 21.59 -3.76
CA ALA A 186 -23.15 22.23 -2.53
C ALA A 186 -24.02 22.00 -1.27
N SER A 187 -24.49 20.78 -1.04
CA SER A 187 -25.42 20.48 0.03
C SER A 187 -24.70 20.15 1.34
N SER A 188 -25.08 20.85 2.41
CA SER A 188 -24.59 20.56 3.76
C SER A 188 -25.02 19.16 4.22
N ILE A 189 -24.08 18.45 4.85
CA ILE A 189 -24.32 17.17 5.51
C ILE A 189 -24.29 17.41 7.02
N ASN A 190 -25.43 17.23 7.69
CA ASN A 190 -25.51 17.27 9.14
C ASN A 190 -25.50 15.84 9.70
N ILE A 191 -24.71 15.61 10.74
CA ILE A 191 -24.62 14.32 11.43
C ILE A 191 -24.88 14.53 12.91
N LYS A 192 -25.79 13.75 13.47
CA LYS A 192 -26.10 13.73 14.90
C LYS A 192 -25.66 12.40 15.48
N ASN A 193 -24.74 12.46 16.45
CA ASN A 193 -24.33 11.28 17.21
C ASN A 193 -25.38 10.97 18.29
N GLU A 194 -26.00 9.80 18.20
CA GLU A 194 -27.00 9.30 19.16
C GLU A 194 -26.44 8.12 19.98
N SER A 195 -25.14 7.85 19.83
CA SER A 195 -24.40 6.83 20.56
C SER A 195 -23.94 7.36 21.91
N LYS A 196 -23.66 6.46 22.85
CA LYS A 196 -22.98 6.82 24.12
C LYS A 196 -21.50 7.17 23.94
N GLY A 197 -20.87 6.66 22.87
CA GLY A 197 -19.45 6.84 22.57
C GLY A 197 -19.19 7.95 21.55
N VAL A 198 -17.91 8.24 21.33
CA VAL A 198 -17.46 9.17 20.28
C VAL A 198 -17.72 8.57 18.92
N LEU A 199 -18.38 9.32 18.04
CA LEU A 199 -18.60 8.97 16.64
C LEU A 199 -17.59 9.72 15.77
N TYR A 200 -16.84 8.97 14.96
CA TYR A 200 -16.02 9.53 13.89
C TYR A 200 -16.78 9.39 12.58
N ALA A 201 -16.86 10.47 11.80
CA ALA A 201 -17.53 10.49 10.51
C ALA A 201 -16.54 10.88 9.41
N ARG A 202 -16.66 10.24 8.24
CA ARG A 202 -15.90 10.55 7.03
C ARG A 202 -16.85 10.56 5.84
N ILE A 203 -16.71 11.56 4.98
CA ILE A 203 -17.37 11.62 3.68
C ILE A 203 -16.36 11.12 2.65
N ILE A 204 -16.78 10.18 1.81
CA ILE A 204 -15.97 9.62 0.72
C ILE A 204 -16.70 9.96 -0.57
N MET A 205 -16.01 10.67 -1.46
CA MET A 205 -16.50 11.02 -2.79
C MET A 205 -15.61 10.34 -3.82
N GLU A 206 -16.23 9.65 -4.76
CA GLU A 206 -15.57 8.99 -5.88
C GLU A 206 -16.30 9.40 -7.15
N GLY A 207 -15.55 9.69 -8.21
CA GLY A 207 -16.09 10.13 -9.47
C GLY A 207 -15.00 10.22 -10.53
N ILE A 208 -15.43 10.23 -11.78
CA ILE A 208 -14.56 10.51 -12.92
C ILE A 208 -14.66 12.02 -13.16
N PRO A 209 -13.54 12.77 -13.15
CA PRO A 209 -13.55 14.19 -13.52
C PRO A 209 -14.14 14.41 -14.91
N GLU A 210 -14.73 15.57 -15.15
CA GLU A 210 -15.16 15.96 -16.49
C GLU A 210 -13.94 16.09 -17.42
N VAL A 211 -14.09 15.59 -18.64
CA VAL A 211 -13.06 15.65 -19.68
C VAL A 211 -12.78 17.10 -20.07
N GLY A 212 -11.52 17.46 -20.24
CA GLY A 212 -11.07 18.76 -20.77
C GLY A 212 -10.53 19.74 -19.73
N ASN A 213 -10.57 19.40 -18.44
CA ASN A 213 -10.00 20.20 -17.35
C ASN A 213 -8.72 19.59 -16.77
N GLU A 214 -8.20 18.53 -17.39
CA GLU A 214 -6.94 17.92 -17.00
C GLU A 214 -5.78 18.89 -17.27
N THR A 215 -4.85 18.96 -16.33
CA THR A 215 -3.62 19.75 -16.48
C THR A 215 -2.42 18.84 -16.27
N ASP A 216 -1.39 19.04 -17.08
CA ASP A 216 -0.16 18.29 -16.96
C ASP A 216 0.55 18.68 -15.65
N ALA A 217 0.86 17.67 -14.84
CA ALA A 217 1.62 17.84 -13.61
C ALA A 217 2.74 16.82 -13.55
N SER A 218 3.89 17.23 -13.02
CA SER A 218 5.02 16.35 -12.79
C SER A 218 5.70 16.70 -11.47
N SER A 219 6.19 15.69 -10.77
CA SER A 219 6.92 15.86 -9.51
C SER A 219 8.04 14.85 -9.45
N GLY A 220 9.29 15.34 -9.36
CA GLY A 220 10.48 14.49 -9.27
C GLY A 220 10.79 13.65 -10.52
N LEU A 221 10.03 13.78 -11.60
CA LEU A 221 10.20 13.01 -12.84
C LEU A 221 9.82 13.88 -14.03
N LYS A 222 10.48 13.73 -15.17
CA LYS A 222 10.05 14.35 -16.43
C LYS A 222 9.57 13.25 -17.38
N ILE A 223 8.40 13.46 -17.98
CA ILE A 223 7.83 12.54 -18.98
C ILE A 223 7.53 13.36 -20.23
N THR A 224 7.84 12.81 -21.39
CA THR A 224 7.43 13.35 -22.69
C THR A 224 6.94 12.21 -23.57
N SER A 225 5.84 12.42 -24.29
CA SER A 225 5.30 11.49 -25.26
C SER A 225 5.29 12.15 -26.64
N VAL A 226 5.76 11.43 -27.65
CA VAL A 226 5.67 11.85 -29.05
C VAL A 226 5.18 10.69 -29.89
N TYR A 227 4.29 10.97 -30.83
CA TYR A 227 3.74 9.99 -31.75
C TYR A 227 4.49 10.04 -33.07
N ARG A 228 4.80 8.88 -33.63
CA ARG A 228 5.60 8.77 -34.87
C ARG A 228 5.07 7.69 -35.79
N THR A 229 5.18 7.90 -37.09
CA THR A 229 4.98 6.85 -38.11
C THR A 229 6.08 5.80 -38.00
N LEU A 230 5.91 4.63 -38.63
CA LEU A 230 6.93 3.56 -38.60
C LEU A 230 8.27 4.00 -39.21
N GLU A 231 8.25 5.00 -40.10
CA GLU A 231 9.44 5.65 -40.68
C GLU A 231 10.08 6.69 -39.75
N GLY A 232 9.48 6.96 -38.58
CA GLY A 232 9.99 7.85 -37.55
C GLY A 232 9.54 9.31 -37.66
N SER A 233 8.71 9.66 -38.64
CA SER A 233 8.18 11.02 -38.81
C SER A 233 7.14 11.34 -37.73
N PHE A 234 7.03 12.60 -37.29
CA PHE A 234 6.01 12.99 -36.32
C PHE A 234 4.60 12.87 -36.91
N ILE A 235 3.65 12.41 -36.09
CA ILE A 235 2.23 12.36 -36.44
C ILE A 235 1.41 13.01 -35.33
N GLU A 236 0.36 13.76 -35.71
CA GLU A 236 -0.55 14.45 -34.78
C GLU A 236 -1.72 13.51 -34.43
N PRO A 237 -1.84 13.06 -33.16
CA PRO A 237 -2.88 12.13 -32.71
C PRO A 237 -4.31 12.52 -33.08
N ALA A 238 -4.61 13.82 -33.10
CA ALA A 238 -5.95 14.32 -33.41
C ALA A 238 -6.37 14.13 -34.88
N THR A 239 -5.44 13.74 -35.76
CA THR A 239 -5.66 13.72 -37.23
C THR A 239 -5.33 12.38 -37.88
N ILE A 240 -5.08 11.33 -37.09
CA ILE A 240 -4.68 10.01 -37.60
C ILE A 240 -5.83 9.35 -38.38
N GLU A 241 -5.57 8.93 -39.62
CA GLU A 241 -6.53 8.16 -40.43
C GLU A 241 -6.65 6.71 -39.95
N GLN A 242 -7.85 6.13 -40.07
CA GLN A 242 -8.09 4.74 -39.67
C GLN A 242 -7.20 3.76 -40.47
N GLY A 243 -6.61 2.79 -39.76
CA GLY A 243 -5.71 1.80 -40.36
C GLY A 243 -4.26 2.27 -40.50
N THR A 244 -3.93 3.46 -40.00
CA THR A 244 -2.53 3.94 -39.93
C THR A 244 -1.80 3.23 -38.79
N ASP A 245 -0.69 2.56 -39.11
CA ASP A 245 0.25 2.06 -38.11
C ASP A 245 1.20 3.17 -37.64
N PHE A 246 1.36 3.31 -36.33
CA PHE A 246 2.26 4.28 -35.71
C PHE A 246 2.72 3.77 -34.34
N TYR A 247 3.66 4.47 -33.72
CA TYR A 247 4.11 4.18 -32.36
C TYR A 247 4.15 5.44 -31.49
N VAL A 248 4.04 5.24 -30.18
CA VAL A 248 4.29 6.27 -29.18
C VAL A 248 5.69 6.07 -28.61
N GLN A 249 6.50 7.12 -28.65
CA GLN A 249 7.80 7.18 -27.99
C GLN A 249 7.63 7.95 -26.68
N ILE A 250 7.79 7.25 -25.57
CA ILE A 250 7.72 7.83 -24.23
C ILE A 250 9.14 7.96 -23.69
N THR A 251 9.58 9.19 -23.43
CA THR A 251 10.87 9.47 -22.80
C THR A 251 10.64 9.88 -21.37
N ILE A 252 11.28 9.16 -20.45
CA ILE A 252 11.20 9.40 -19.01
C ILE A 252 12.59 9.74 -18.52
N THR A 253 12.71 10.82 -17.76
CA THR A 253 13.99 11.29 -17.22
C THR A 253 13.91 11.43 -15.71
N ASN A 254 14.93 10.94 -15.00
CA ASN A 254 15.14 11.18 -13.59
C ASN A 254 16.03 12.41 -13.38
N PRO A 255 15.47 13.58 -13.02
CA PRO A 255 16.25 14.80 -12.84
C PRO A 255 17.03 14.82 -11.51
N THR A 256 16.95 13.78 -10.68
CA THR A 256 17.51 13.78 -9.33
C THR A 256 18.81 12.99 -9.24
N ALA A 257 19.52 13.18 -8.12
CA ALA A 257 20.74 12.43 -7.79
C ALA A 257 20.45 11.04 -7.19
N LEU A 258 19.19 10.70 -6.94
CA LEU A 258 18.78 9.44 -6.34
C LEU A 258 18.29 8.48 -7.41
N GLU A 259 18.65 7.21 -7.29
CA GLU A 259 18.10 6.18 -8.15
C GLU A 259 16.61 5.94 -7.84
N TYR A 260 15.80 5.80 -8.88
CA TYR A 260 14.41 5.41 -8.75
C TYR A 260 14.25 3.93 -8.99
N LYS A 261 13.70 3.25 -8.00
CA LYS A 261 13.45 1.80 -8.03
C LYS A 261 11.96 1.53 -8.09
N GLN A 262 11.58 0.43 -8.74
CA GLN A 262 10.20 -0.04 -8.81
C GLN A 262 9.25 0.98 -9.49
N MET A 263 9.71 1.62 -10.57
CA MET A 263 8.88 2.55 -11.33
C MET A 263 7.81 1.79 -12.10
N ALA A 264 6.64 2.42 -12.24
CA ALA A 264 5.53 1.93 -13.06
C ALA A 264 5.03 3.06 -13.96
N LEU A 265 5.20 2.88 -15.27
CA LEU A 265 4.55 3.71 -16.28
C LEU A 265 3.21 3.07 -16.66
N SER A 266 2.14 3.85 -16.58
CA SER A 266 0.80 3.46 -17.05
C SER A 266 0.46 4.32 -18.26
N GLN A 267 0.52 3.74 -19.45
CA GLN A 267 0.08 4.40 -20.68
C GLN A 267 -1.30 3.89 -21.04
N ILE A 268 -2.30 4.77 -21.01
CA ILE A 268 -3.67 4.48 -21.45
C ILE A 268 -3.81 5.02 -22.88
N PHE A 269 -4.53 4.29 -23.73
CA PHE A 269 -4.76 4.68 -25.12
C PHE A 269 -6.24 5.04 -25.36
N PRO A 270 -6.52 5.98 -26.28
CA PRO A 270 -7.88 6.30 -26.67
C PRO A 270 -8.63 5.09 -27.23
N SER A 271 -9.95 5.10 -27.08
CA SER A 271 -10.80 4.13 -27.79
C SER A 271 -10.65 4.31 -29.31
N GLY A 272 -10.65 3.18 -30.03
CA GLY A 272 -10.46 3.15 -31.49
C GLY A 272 -9.01 2.91 -31.92
N TRP A 273 -8.05 2.91 -30.98
CA TRP A 273 -6.68 2.48 -31.23
C TRP A 273 -6.51 1.04 -30.76
N GLU A 274 -5.75 0.25 -31.52
CA GLU A 274 -5.42 -1.14 -31.20
C GLU A 274 -3.93 -1.26 -30.85
N ILE A 275 -3.63 -1.94 -29.74
CA ILE A 275 -2.25 -2.13 -29.28
C ILE A 275 -1.71 -3.42 -29.87
N ILE A 276 -0.75 -3.30 -30.79
CA ILE A 276 -0.09 -4.46 -31.40
C ILE A 276 0.95 -5.02 -30.43
N ASN A 277 0.75 -6.26 -29.98
CA ASN A 277 1.72 -6.97 -29.15
C ASN A 277 2.83 -7.61 -30.00
N THR A 278 3.90 -6.86 -30.20
CA THR A 278 5.04 -7.28 -31.03
C THR A 278 5.77 -8.52 -30.50
N ARG A 279 5.65 -8.85 -29.19
CA ARG A 279 6.28 -10.05 -28.60
C ARG A 279 5.73 -11.35 -29.15
N LEU A 280 4.45 -11.36 -29.55
CA LEU A 280 3.79 -12.55 -30.11
C LEU A 280 4.13 -12.78 -31.57
N LEU A 281 4.64 -11.75 -32.26
CA LEU A 281 4.82 -11.76 -33.69
C LEU A 281 6.26 -12.13 -34.12
N GLU A 282 7.18 -12.34 -33.17
CA GLU A 282 8.63 -12.53 -33.43
C GLU A 282 9.22 -11.44 -34.36
N ILE A 283 8.55 -10.29 -34.45
CA ILE A 283 9.03 -9.13 -35.19
C ILE A 283 10.11 -8.53 -34.30
N ASP A 284 11.37 -8.74 -34.67
CA ASP A 284 12.50 -8.02 -34.09
C ASP A 284 12.13 -6.53 -34.00
N ASN A 285 12.33 -5.93 -32.82
CA ASN A 285 11.98 -4.55 -32.53
C ASN A 285 12.51 -3.63 -33.65
N VAL A 286 11.63 -3.27 -34.61
CA VAL A 286 11.92 -2.35 -35.71
C VAL A 286 12.38 -0.99 -35.16
N ILE A 287 12.00 -0.69 -33.91
CA ILE A 287 12.29 0.54 -33.20
C ILE A 287 13.13 0.22 -31.95
N LYS A 288 14.31 0.82 -31.86
CA LYS A 288 15.20 0.70 -30.69
C LYS A 288 14.54 1.30 -29.45
N SER A 289 14.34 0.50 -28.41
CA SER A 289 13.76 0.93 -27.13
C SER A 289 14.60 0.46 -25.93
N SER A 290 14.40 1.09 -24.78
CA SER A 290 14.92 0.58 -23.50
C SER A 290 14.24 -0.74 -23.15
N ILE A 291 14.96 -1.63 -22.45
CA ILE A 291 14.44 -2.93 -22.00
C ILE A 291 13.88 -2.77 -20.59
N PRO A 292 12.57 -2.91 -20.38
CA PRO A 292 11.99 -2.85 -19.05
C PRO A 292 12.23 -4.14 -18.26
N THR A 293 12.10 -4.08 -16.94
CA THR A 293 12.11 -5.27 -16.06
C THR A 293 10.91 -6.17 -16.35
N ASN A 294 9.74 -5.56 -16.57
CA ASN A 294 8.53 -6.25 -16.97
C ASN A 294 7.62 -5.29 -17.74
N GLN A 295 6.76 -5.81 -18.59
CA GLN A 295 5.69 -5.01 -19.18
C GLN A 295 4.47 -5.88 -19.47
N ASP A 296 3.30 -5.38 -19.09
CA ASP A 296 1.97 -5.97 -19.25
C ASP A 296 1.22 -5.16 -20.31
N ILE A 297 0.82 -5.82 -21.40
CA ILE A 297 0.13 -5.22 -22.55
C ILE A 297 -1.32 -5.70 -22.49
N ARG A 298 -2.25 -4.75 -22.39
CA ARG A 298 -3.70 -4.99 -22.39
C ARG A 298 -4.34 -4.29 -23.58
N ASP A 299 -5.64 -4.47 -23.75
CA ASP A 299 -6.39 -3.93 -24.89
C ASP A 299 -6.42 -2.39 -24.94
N ASP A 300 -6.45 -1.73 -23.78
CA ASP A 300 -6.62 -0.27 -23.67
C ASP A 300 -5.40 0.44 -23.04
N ARG A 301 -4.38 -0.31 -22.61
CA ARG A 301 -3.25 0.22 -21.86
C ARG A 301 -2.03 -0.68 -21.86
N VAL A 302 -0.88 -0.06 -21.60
CA VAL A 302 0.39 -0.76 -21.37
C VAL A 302 0.97 -0.33 -20.02
N TYR A 303 1.29 -1.30 -19.18
CA TYR A 303 2.05 -1.09 -17.95
C TYR A 303 3.51 -1.47 -18.19
N THR A 304 4.43 -0.56 -17.89
CA THR A 304 5.87 -0.81 -18.04
C THR A 304 6.57 -0.60 -16.70
N TYR A 305 7.31 -1.60 -16.25
CA TYR A 305 8.00 -1.62 -14.96
C TYR A 305 9.51 -1.60 -15.15
N PHE A 306 10.19 -0.68 -14.50
CA PHE A 306 11.62 -0.45 -14.68
C PHE A 306 12.24 0.25 -13.47
N ASP A 307 13.57 0.34 -13.48
CA ASP A 307 14.34 1.21 -12.59
C ASP A 307 14.94 2.34 -13.44
N LEU A 308 15.23 3.49 -12.83
CA LEU A 308 15.77 4.65 -13.53
C LEU A 308 16.93 5.26 -12.74
N LYS A 309 18.12 5.29 -13.33
CA LYS A 309 19.33 5.80 -12.68
C LYS A 309 19.27 7.32 -12.55
N PRO A 310 20.11 7.92 -11.67
CA PRO A 310 20.27 9.37 -11.61
C PRO A 310 20.67 9.93 -12.98
N ALA A 311 19.96 10.97 -13.44
CA ALA A 311 20.20 11.65 -14.71
C ALA A 311 20.12 10.76 -15.98
N GLU A 312 19.45 9.61 -15.89
CA GLU A 312 18.99 8.80 -17.03
C GLU A 312 17.68 9.37 -17.59
#